data_AF-A0A3D4AKP6-F1
#
_entry.id   AF-A0A3D4AKP6-F1
#
_cell.length_a   1.000
_cell.length_b   1.000
_cell.length_c   1.000
_cell.angle_alpha   90.00
_cell.angle_beta   90.00
_cell.angle_gamma   90.00
#
_symmetry.space_group_name_H-M   'P 1'
#
loop_
_entity.id
_entity.type
_entity.pdbx_description
1 polymer ?
#
loop_
_entity_poly.entity_id
_entity_poly.type
_entity_poly.pdbx_seq_one_letter_code
_entity_poly.pdbx_strand_id
1 'polypeptide(L)'
;MAYIVTKLLTTEKSTEFFLIGSFSDMKQAAAAATDEYKEYNKQASFMNLEMINEWLSTRGEYSFRKDRNNRLQLDISIAEENQIIQKDHQRIFTCTDADAEFVKLSGALVSDGEKKAEI
;
A
#
# COMPACT_ATOMS: atom_id res chain seq x y z
N MET A 1 -22.55 -2.49 -0.31
CA MET A 1 -21.22 -2.22 0.26
C MET A 1 -20.25 -2.10 -0.89
N ALA A 2 -19.63 -0.94 -1.05
CA ALA A 2 -18.60 -0.70 -2.04
C ALA A 2 -17.27 -0.43 -1.33
N TYR A 3 -16.17 -0.67 -2.03
CA TYR A 3 -14.80 -0.49 -1.54
C TYR A 3 -14.11 0.53 -2.44
N ILE A 4 -13.74 1.67 -1.88
CA ILE A 4 -13.03 2.73 -2.56
C ILE A 4 -11.53 2.49 -2.38
N VAL A 5 -10.81 2.36 -3.49
CA VAL A 5 -9.36 2.20 -3.48
C VAL A 5 -8.70 3.53 -3.82
N THR A 6 -7.76 3.96 -2.98
CA THR A 6 -7.01 5.21 -3.18
C THR A 6 -5.52 4.97 -3.12
N LYS A 7 -4.77 5.83 -3.81
CA LYS A 7 -3.31 5.82 -3.85
C LYS A 7 -2.75 7.21 -3.55
N LEU A 8 -1.78 7.28 -2.65
CA LEU A 8 -0.94 8.46 -2.46
C LEU A 8 0.49 8.14 -2.90
N LEU A 9 0.98 8.89 -3.87
CA LEU A 9 2.35 8.78 -4.37
C LEU A 9 3.12 10.02 -3.92
N THR A 10 4.13 9.82 -3.08
CA THR A 10 5.11 10.85 -2.74
C THR A 10 6.40 10.57 -3.47
N THR A 11 6.91 11.59 -4.15
CA THR A 11 8.22 11.61 -4.79
C THR A 11 9.03 12.79 -4.27
N GLU A 12 10.29 12.89 -4.67
CA GLU A 12 11.11 14.08 -4.38
C GLU A 12 10.51 15.40 -4.86
N LYS A 13 9.63 15.35 -5.88
CA LYS A 13 9.14 16.55 -6.57
C LYS A 13 7.68 16.87 -6.27
N SER A 14 6.88 15.86 -5.95
CA SER A 14 5.44 16.02 -5.80
C SER A 14 4.83 14.98 -4.86
N THR A 15 3.68 15.34 -4.30
CA THR A 15 2.79 14.44 -3.58
C THR A 15 1.45 14.45 -4.31
N GLU A 16 1.06 13.29 -4.84
CA GLU A 16 -0.09 13.16 -5.72
C GLU A 16 -1.05 12.11 -5.16
N PHE A 17 -2.34 12.45 -5.15
CA PHE A 17 -3.42 11.60 -4.67
C PHE A 17 -4.29 11.13 -5.84
N PHE A 18 -4.65 9.86 -5.82
CA PHE A 18 -5.41 9.19 -6.86
C PHE A 18 -6.55 8.39 -6.25
N LEU A 19 -7.74 8.51 -6.85
CA LEU A 19 -8.83 7.56 -6.69
C LEU A 19 -8.67 6.48 -7.76
N ILE A 20 -8.36 5.25 -7.37
CA ILE A 20 -8.14 4.14 -8.31
C ILE A 20 -9.49 3.62 -8.81
N GLY A 21 -10.45 3.44 -7.90
CA GLY A 21 -11.78 2.98 -8.29
C GLY A 21 -12.66 2.61 -7.11
N SER A 22 -13.89 2.19 -7.44
CA SER A 22 -14.86 1.62 -6.52
C SER A 22 -15.18 0.19 -6.93
N PHE A 23 -15.10 -0.74 -5.99
CA PHE A 23 -15.27 -2.18 -6.23
C PHE A 23 -16.38 -2.74 -5.34
N SER A 24 -17.06 -3.79 -5.79
CA SER A 24 -18.11 -4.46 -5.01
C SER A 24 -17.58 -5.52 -4.05
N ASP A 25 -16.32 -5.90 -4.18
CA ASP A 25 -15.68 -6.98 -3.43
C ASP A 25 -14.30 -6.57 -2.90
N MET A 26 -14.00 -6.96 -1.66
CA MET A 26 -12.75 -6.59 -0.98
C MET A 26 -11.53 -7.20 -1.66
N LYS A 27 -11.65 -8.44 -2.17
CA LYS A 27 -10.53 -9.10 -2.85
C LYS A 27 -10.22 -8.44 -4.19
N GLN A 28 -11.26 -7.97 -4.90
CA GLN A 28 -11.07 -7.17 -6.11
C GLN A 28 -10.41 -5.83 -5.81
N ALA A 29 -10.84 -5.15 -4.74
CA ALA A 29 -10.24 -3.91 -4.29
C ALA A 29 -8.75 -4.08 -3.93
N ALA A 30 -8.43 -5.14 -3.18
CA ALA A 30 -7.06 -5.50 -2.81
C ALA A 30 -6.21 -5.85 -4.03
N ALA A 31 -6.74 -6.60 -5.00
CA ALA A 31 -6.05 -6.90 -6.24
C ALA A 31 -5.71 -5.63 -7.03
N ALA A 32 -6.65 -4.71 -7.18
CA ALA A 32 -6.42 -3.43 -7.87
C ALA A 32 -5.34 -2.58 -7.17
N ALA A 33 -5.37 -2.50 -5.84
CA ALA A 33 -4.32 -1.84 -5.07
C ALA A 33 -2.95 -2.54 -5.21
N THR A 34 -2.91 -3.87 -5.21
CA THR A 34 -1.68 -4.63 -5.42
C THR A 34 -1.09 -4.43 -6.81
N ASP A 35 -1.92 -4.28 -7.85
CA ASP A 35 -1.45 -3.98 -9.21
C ASP A 35 -0.75 -2.61 -9.28
N GLU A 36 -1.26 -1.63 -8.53
CA GLU A 36 -0.64 -0.30 -8.41
C GLU A 36 0.71 -0.36 -7.69
N TYR A 37 0.82 -1.22 -6.66
CA TYR A 37 2.12 -1.51 -6.04
C TYR A 37 3.09 -2.19 -7.02
N LYS A 38 2.62 -3.14 -7.83
CA LYS A 38 3.44 -3.82 -8.85
C LYS A 38 3.94 -2.84 -9.90
N GLU A 39 3.11 -1.90 -10.33
CA GLU A 39 3.51 -0.86 -11.29
C GLU A 39 4.57 0.07 -10.70
N TYR A 40 4.42 0.44 -9.43
CA TYR A 40 5.38 1.27 -8.70
C TYR A 40 6.70 0.54 -8.42
N ASN A 41 6.63 -0.71 -7.97
CA ASN A 41 7.78 -1.57 -7.67
C ASN A 41 7.84 -2.78 -8.62
N LYS A 42 8.34 -2.54 -9.83
CA LYS A 42 8.46 -3.56 -10.90
C LYS A 42 9.36 -4.76 -10.54
N GLN A 43 10.16 -4.65 -9.47
CA GLN A 43 11.04 -5.71 -8.98
C GLN A 43 10.38 -6.58 -7.90
N ALA A 44 9.12 -6.29 -7.53
CA ALA A 44 8.40 -7.09 -6.54
C ALA A 44 8.25 -8.55 -7.00
N SER A 45 8.69 -9.48 -6.13
CA SER A 45 8.51 -10.90 -6.36
C SER A 45 7.04 -11.30 -6.22
N PHE A 46 6.66 -12.43 -6.82
CA PHE A 46 5.30 -12.96 -6.74
C PHE A 46 4.83 -13.16 -5.29
N MET A 47 5.68 -13.72 -4.43
CA MET A 47 5.39 -13.92 -3.00
C MET A 47 5.12 -12.60 -2.27
N ASN A 48 5.84 -11.53 -2.63
CA ASN A 48 5.64 -10.20 -2.06
C ASN A 48 4.27 -9.62 -2.48
N LEU A 49 3.91 -9.77 -3.76
CA LEU A 49 2.60 -9.34 -4.27
C LEU A 49 1.44 -10.08 -3.59
N GLU A 50 1.57 -11.39 -3.37
CA GLU A 50 0.55 -12.17 -2.64
C GLU A 50 0.42 -11.70 -1.19
N MET A 51 1.55 -11.51 -0.49
CA MET A 51 1.54 -11.02 0.89
C MET A 51 0.85 -9.65 1.00
N ILE A 52 1.14 -8.73 0.08
CA ILE A 52 0.50 -7.39 0.06
C ILE A 52 -0.99 -7.50 -0.24
N ASN A 53 -1.39 -8.37 -1.18
CA ASN A 53 -2.80 -8.60 -1.48
C ASN A 53 -3.57 -9.13 -0.27
N GLU A 54 -3.01 -10.12 0.43
CA GLU A 54 -3.60 -10.67 1.65
C GLU A 54 -3.66 -9.63 2.78
N TRP A 55 -2.59 -8.83 2.93
CA TRP A 55 -2.56 -7.74 3.90
C TRP A 55 -3.64 -6.70 3.62
N LEU A 56 -3.73 -6.22 2.38
CA LEU A 56 -4.74 -5.27 1.94
C LEU A 56 -6.16 -5.85 2.09
N SER A 57 -6.37 -7.12 1.73
CA SER A 57 -7.67 -7.79 1.89
C SER A 57 -8.12 -7.87 3.36
N THR A 58 -7.18 -7.86 4.31
CA THR A 58 -7.47 -7.99 5.74
C THR A 58 -7.52 -6.64 6.47
N ARG A 59 -6.59 -5.73 6.15
CA ARG A 59 -6.37 -4.46 6.86
C ARG A 59 -6.86 -3.24 6.09
N GLY A 60 -7.01 -3.33 4.78
CA GLY A 60 -7.40 -2.23 3.91
C GLY A 60 -6.29 -1.23 3.60
N GLU A 61 -5.24 -1.16 4.41
CA GLU A 61 -4.17 -0.17 4.26
C GLU A 61 -2.79 -0.81 4.05
N TYR A 62 -1.99 -0.21 3.19
CA TYR A 62 -0.59 -0.59 3.00
C TYR A 62 0.26 0.63 2.61
N SER A 63 1.46 0.71 3.18
CA SER A 63 2.41 1.79 2.90
C SER A 63 3.78 1.22 2.58
N PHE A 64 4.23 1.47 1.36
CA PHE A 64 5.57 1.11 0.90
C PHE A 64 6.45 2.34 0.78
N ARG A 65 7.66 2.25 1.32
CA ARG A 65 8.66 3.30 1.23
C ARG A 65 9.89 2.78 0.51
N LYS A 66 10.20 3.38 -0.64
CA LYS A 66 11.43 3.07 -1.38
C LYS A 66 12.64 3.74 -0.74
N ASP A 67 12.49 5.00 -0.35
CA ASP A 67 13.50 5.79 0.36
C ASP A 67 12.85 6.93 1.16
N ARG A 68 13.66 7.85 1.71
CA ARG A 68 13.16 8.96 2.52
C ARG A 68 12.12 9.82 1.80
N ASN A 69 12.24 9.98 0.49
CA ASN A 69 11.46 10.92 -0.31
C ASN A 69 10.48 10.23 -1.27
N ASN A 70 10.63 8.93 -1.50
CA ASN A 70 9.79 8.15 -2.41
C ASN A 70 8.95 7.13 -1.64
N ARG A 71 7.62 7.32 -1.66
CA ARG A 71 6.64 6.50 -0.93
C ARG A 71 5.40 6.26 -1.79
N LEU A 72 4.90 5.03 -1.75
CA LEU A 72 3.58 4.64 -2.25
C LEU A 72 2.70 4.25 -1.07
N GLN A 73 1.46 4.72 -1.06
CA GLN A 73 0.47 4.32 -0.07
C GLN A 73 -0.83 3.96 -0.73
N LEU A 74 -1.46 2.93 -0.20
CA LEU A 74 -2.67 2.32 -0.71
C LEU A 74 -3.64 2.19 0.45
N ASP A 75 -4.88 2.58 0.22
CA ASP A 75 -5.97 2.44 1.20
C ASP A 75 -7.25 1.95 0.52
N ILE A 76 -8.00 1.12 1.24
CA ILE A 76 -9.29 0.56 0.85
C ILE A 76 -10.30 0.93 1.91
N SER A 77 -11.11 1.93 1.58
CA SER A 77 -12.16 2.45 2.44
C SER A 77 -13.52 1.85 2.07
N ILE A 78 -14.35 1.54 3.07
CA ILE A 78 -15.74 1.09 2.84
C ILE A 78 -16.60 2.31 2.51
N ALA A 79 -17.36 2.22 1.42
CA ALA A 79 -18.35 3.19 1.01
C ALA A 79 -19.74 2.56 1.00
N GLU A 80 -20.61 3.04 1.88
CA GLU A 80 -22.04 2.79 1.85
C GLU A 80 -22.79 4.13 1.78
N GLU A 81 -23.97 4.13 1.15
CA GLU A 81 -24.80 5.35 1.09
C GLU A 81 -25.12 5.85 2.49
N ASN A 82 -24.83 7.14 2.74
CA ASN A 82 -25.08 7.84 4.01
C ASN A 82 -24.35 7.26 5.23
N GLN A 83 -23.35 6.39 5.04
CA GLN A 83 -22.55 5.87 6.15
C GLN A 83 -21.42 6.84 6.49
N ILE A 84 -21.37 7.24 7.75
CA ILE A 84 -20.25 7.98 8.30
C ILE A 84 -19.08 7.00 8.41
N ILE A 85 -18.04 7.19 7.58
CA ILE A 85 -16.79 6.44 7.69
C ILE A 85 -16.31 6.57 9.14
N GLN A 86 -16.02 5.46 9.81
CA GLN A 86 -15.56 5.52 11.20
C GLN A 86 -14.21 6.26 11.28
N LYS A 87 -13.95 7.00 12.37
CA LYS A 87 -12.76 7.86 12.52
C LYS A 87 -11.44 7.15 12.20
N ASP A 88 -11.36 5.87 12.51
CA ASP A 88 -10.17 5.05 12.28
C ASP A 88 -9.90 4.81 10.79
N HIS A 89 -10.94 4.85 9.96
CA HIS A 89 -10.88 4.76 8.49
C HIS A 89 -11.03 6.12 7.79
N GLN A 90 -11.38 7.17 8.53
CA GLN A 90 -11.35 8.55 8.03
C GLN A 90 -9.92 9.07 7.88
N ARG A 91 -8.98 8.48 8.60
CA ARG A 91 -7.59 8.90 8.56
C ARG A 91 -6.91 8.26 7.36
N ILE A 92 -7.04 8.94 6.22
CA ILE A 92 -6.47 8.56 4.93
C ILE A 92 -4.92 8.56 4.98
N PHE A 93 -4.29 9.15 6.01
CA PHE A 93 -2.84 9.15 6.17
C PHE A 93 -2.34 9.46 7.59
N THR A 94 -1.32 8.70 8.04
CA THR A 94 -0.36 9.12 9.08
C THR A 94 1.05 8.60 8.74
N CYS A 95 2.09 9.33 9.15
CA CYS A 95 3.49 8.88 9.09
C CYS A 95 4.11 9.07 10.46
N THR A 96 4.52 7.98 11.11
CA THR A 96 5.25 8.03 12.39
C THR A 96 6.51 7.17 12.33
N ASP A 97 7.46 7.44 13.22
CA ASP A 97 8.75 6.75 13.26
C ASP A 97 8.62 5.24 13.58
N ALA A 98 7.44 4.77 14.01
CA ALA A 98 7.13 3.37 14.29
C ALA A 98 7.03 2.48 13.03
N ASP A 99 6.70 3.06 11.87
CA ASP A 99 6.65 2.33 10.59
C ASP A 99 8.02 1.77 10.18
N ALA A 100 9.11 2.30 10.74
CA ALA A 100 10.47 1.81 10.52
C ALA A 100 10.70 0.38 11.04
N GLU A 101 9.93 -0.10 12.03
CA GLU A 101 10.04 -1.46 12.54
C GLU A 101 9.39 -2.50 11.61
N PHE A 102 8.27 -2.15 10.97
CA PHE A 102 7.63 -3.00 9.98
C PHE A 102 8.52 -3.16 8.73
N VAL A 103 9.22 -2.09 8.33
CA VAL A 103 10.24 -2.13 7.25
C VAL A 103 11.41 -3.06 7.58
N LYS A 104 11.84 -3.11 8.85
CA LYS A 104 12.88 -4.06 9.30
C LYS A 104 12.37 -5.51 9.23
N LEU A 105 11.12 -5.77 9.62
CA LEU A 105 10.52 -7.09 9.57
C LEU A 105 10.28 -7.57 8.13
N SER A 106 9.77 -6.71 7.25
CA SER A 106 9.59 -7.05 5.82
C SER A 106 10.91 -7.27 5.09
N GLY A 107 11.95 -6.48 5.43
CA GLY A 107 13.30 -6.67 4.89
C GLY A 107 14.03 -7.91 5.42
N ALA A 108 13.67 -8.39 6.61
CA ALA A 108 14.21 -9.62 7.20
C ALA A 108 13.52 -10.90 6.69
N LEU A 109 12.24 -10.81 6.32
CA LEU A 109 11.43 -11.94 5.85
C LEU A 109 11.58 -12.23 4.35
N VAL A 110 12.11 -11.29 3.56
CA VAL A 110 12.45 -11.48 2.14
C VAL A 110 13.97 -11.53 2.00
N SER A 111 14.53 -12.72 2.15
CA SER A 111 15.97 -12.97 1.97
C SER A 111 16.35 -13.04 0.48
N ASP A 112 16.16 -11.95 -0.26
CA ASP A 112 16.93 -11.72 -1.50
C ASP A 112 18.08 -10.77 -1.18
N GLY A 113 18.86 -11.21 -0.19
CA GLY A 113 20.15 -10.65 0.14
C GLY A 113 21.22 -11.23 -0.77
N GLU A 114 21.31 -10.75 -2.01
CA GLU A 114 22.60 -10.73 -2.70
C GLU A 114 23.17 -9.31 -2.61
N LYS A 115 24.07 -9.14 -1.63
CA LYS A 115 25.11 -8.13 -1.69
C LYS A 115 25.92 -8.36 -2.98
N LYS A 116 25.60 -7.63 -4.06
CA LYS A 116 26.57 -7.34 -5.12
C LYS A 116 26.43 -5.89 -5.56
N ALA A 117 26.87 -4.99 -4.68
CA ALA A 117 27.57 -3.81 -5.15
C ALA A 117 29.02 -4.25 -5.37
N GLU A 118 29.36 -4.55 -6.62
CA GLU A 118 30.75 -4.55 -7.09
C GLU A 118 30.88 -3.44 -8.14
N ILE A 119 32.06 -2.81 -8.08
CA ILE A 119 32.48 -1.49 -8.62
C ILE A 119 32.19 -1.32 -10.11
#